data_AF-A0A847NGC1-F1
#
_entry.id   AF-A0A847NGC1-F1
#
_cell.length_a   1.000
_cell.length_b   1.000
_cell.length_c   1.000
_cell.angle_alpha   90.00
_cell.angle_beta   90.00
_cell.angle_gamma   90.00
#
_symmetry.space_group_name_H-M   'P 1'
#
loop_
_entity.id
_entity.type
_entity.pdbx_description
1 polymer ?
#
loop_
_entity_poly.entity_id
_entity_poly.type
_entity_poly.pdbx_seq_one_letter_code
_entity_poly.pdbx_strand_id
1 'polypeptide(L)'
;MENQYNKKKQFIINTIYVFLIVILIYLFLKYAFSLASPFILAFFIAYLLNKPAKSLSQSTKLPHKLVSFFTVLIFYCTVGVLVSFIGIRFISRIAKIVSIIPSIYERQLVPFLITTFDRVEEAIYNIDPAIVGILSEGFNQFVRSLGEHITNFSLALLASLSNLASSLPGFFIRL
;
A
#
# COMPACT_ATOMS: atom_id res chain seq x y z
N MET A 1 -38.55 41.54 -26.91
CA MET A 1 -37.36 41.18 -26.09
C MET A 1 -37.46 39.77 -25.47
N GLU A 2 -38.65 39.17 -25.34
CA GLU A 2 -38.85 37.82 -24.76
C GLU A 2 -38.17 36.66 -25.53
N ASN A 3 -38.08 36.74 -26.86
CA ASN A 3 -37.53 35.64 -27.68
C ASN A 3 -36.04 35.36 -27.45
N GLN A 4 -35.23 36.34 -27.06
CA GLN A 4 -33.81 36.13 -26.79
C GLN A 4 -33.57 35.50 -25.41
N TYR A 5 -34.41 35.80 -24.42
CA TYR A 5 -34.32 35.22 -23.08
C TYR A 5 -34.63 33.72 -23.07
N ASN A 6 -35.68 33.31 -23.80
CA ASN A 6 -36.04 31.90 -23.92
C ASN A 6 -34.96 31.06 -24.63
N LYS A 7 -34.28 31.62 -25.64
CA LYS A 7 -33.17 30.92 -26.32
C LYS A 7 -31.96 30.71 -25.41
N LYS A 8 -31.59 31.72 -24.59
CA LYS A 8 -30.50 31.58 -23.61
C LYS A 8 -30.85 30.58 -22.51
N LYS A 9 -32.09 30.58 -22.03
CA LYS A 9 -32.57 29.62 -21.02
C LYS A 9 -32.58 28.19 -21.57
N GLN A 10 -33.04 27.97 -22.80
CA GLN A 10 -33.01 26.65 -23.45
C GLN A 10 -31.59 26.15 -23.70
N PHE A 11 -30.65 27.02 -24.08
CA PHE A 11 -29.25 26.64 -24.24
C PHE A 11 -28.63 26.16 -22.92
N ILE A 12 -28.90 26.88 -21.83
CA ILE A 12 -28.44 26.50 -20.48
C ILE A 12 -29.06 25.16 -20.07
N ILE A 13 -30.38 24.99 -20.26
CA ILE A 13 -31.08 23.75 -19.92
C ILE A 13 -30.55 22.57 -20.73
N ASN A 14 -30.36 22.73 -22.04
CA ASN A 14 -29.86 21.65 -22.91
C ASN A 14 -28.41 21.29 -22.57
N THR A 15 -27.57 22.28 -22.24
CA THR A 15 -26.19 22.04 -21.82
C THR A 15 -26.15 21.28 -20.50
N ILE A 16 -26.96 21.67 -19.52
CA ILE A 16 -27.07 20.96 -18.24
C ILE A 16 -27.61 19.54 -18.45
N TYR A 17 -28.59 19.36 -19.34
CA TYR A 17 -29.17 18.05 -19.63
C TYR A 17 -28.15 17.10 -20.27
N VAL A 18 -27.40 17.57 -21.27
CA VAL A 18 -26.30 16.80 -21.88
C VAL A 18 -25.22 16.50 -20.84
N PHE A 19 -24.84 17.47 -20.03
CA PHE A 19 -23.84 17.28 -18.97
C PHE A 19 -24.28 16.22 -17.94
N LEU A 20 -25.56 16.23 -17.56
CA LEU A 20 -26.14 15.27 -16.63
C LEU A 20 -26.16 13.86 -17.23
N ILE A 21 -26.50 13.72 -18.52
CA ILE A 21 -26.42 12.43 -19.24
C ILE A 21 -24.97 11.92 -19.28
N VAL A 22 -23.99 12.77 -19.59
CA VAL A 22 -22.57 12.38 -19.65
C VAL A 22 -22.08 11.90 -18.27
N ILE A 23 -22.46 12.58 -17.18
CA ILE A 23 -22.15 12.15 -15.82
C ILE A 23 -22.77 10.79 -15.51
N LEU A 24 -24.02 10.56 -15.91
CA LEU A 24 -24.74 9.30 -15.66
C LEU A 24 -24.09 8.14 -16.42
N ILE A 25 -23.69 8.35 -17.68
CA ILE A 25 -22.95 7.37 -18.47
C ILE A 25 -21.58 7.09 -17.85
N TYR A 26 -20.85 8.13 -17.41
CA TYR A 26 -19.56 7.95 -16.76
C TYR A 26 -19.66 7.13 -15.48
N LEU A 27 -20.65 7.42 -14.62
CA LEU A 27 -20.93 6.64 -13.41
C LEU A 27 -21.27 5.20 -13.77
N PHE A 28 -22.19 4.99 -14.72
CA PHE A 28 -22.58 3.65 -15.15
C PHE A 28 -21.38 2.85 -15.67
N LEU A 29 -20.55 3.43 -16.54
CA LEU A 29 -19.34 2.78 -17.03
C LEU A 29 -18.36 2.49 -15.89
N LYS A 30 -18.12 3.43 -14.98
CA LYS A 30 -17.19 3.22 -13.86
C LYS A 30 -17.65 2.07 -12.96
N TYR A 31 -18.94 2.01 -12.62
CA TYR A 31 -19.49 0.95 -11.77
C TYR A 31 -19.60 -0.38 -12.50
N ALA A 32 -20.10 -0.38 -13.75
CA ALA A 32 -20.20 -1.58 -14.56
C ALA A 32 -18.82 -2.18 -14.86
N PHE A 33 -17.82 -1.35 -15.15
CA PHE A 33 -16.46 -1.80 -15.41
C PHE A 33 -15.77 -2.28 -14.12
N SER A 34 -15.99 -1.61 -12.98
CA SER A 34 -15.51 -2.10 -11.68
C SER A 34 -16.10 -3.47 -11.36
N LEU A 35 -17.39 -3.69 -11.64
CA LEU A 35 -18.07 -4.96 -11.39
C LEU A 35 -17.68 -6.04 -12.42
N ALA A 36 -17.43 -5.66 -13.67
CA ALA A 36 -17.00 -6.56 -14.74
C ALA A 36 -15.51 -6.92 -14.65
N SER A 37 -14.68 -6.08 -14.02
CA SER A 37 -13.23 -6.27 -13.92
C SER A 37 -12.80 -7.65 -13.36
N PRO A 38 -13.39 -8.21 -12.28
CA PRO A 38 -13.04 -9.55 -11.82
C PRO A 38 -13.38 -10.63 -12.85
N PHE A 39 -14.47 -10.49 -13.60
CA PHE A 39 -14.87 -11.43 -14.65
C PHE A 39 -13.96 -11.35 -15.87
N ILE A 40 -13.59 -10.14 -16.29
CA ILE A 40 -12.68 -9.92 -17.41
C ILE A 40 -11.31 -10.53 -17.10
N LEU A 41 -10.80 -10.33 -15.88
CA LEU A 41 -9.56 -10.95 -15.41
C LEU A 41 -9.64 -12.48 -15.39
N ALA A 42 -10.69 -13.04 -14.79
CA ALA A 42 -10.90 -14.49 -14.74
C ALA A 42 -11.03 -15.09 -16.16
N PHE A 43 -11.75 -14.42 -17.06
CA PHE A 43 -11.90 -14.85 -18.45
C PHE A 43 -10.58 -14.80 -19.21
N PHE A 44 -9.79 -13.74 -19.01
CA PHE A 44 -8.46 -13.61 -19.61
C PHE A 44 -7.52 -14.74 -19.15
N ILE A 45 -7.52 -15.04 -17.85
CA ILE A 45 -6.75 -16.16 -17.27
C ILE A 45 -7.24 -17.49 -17.88
N ALA A 46 -8.55 -17.75 -17.87
CA ALA A 46 -9.12 -18.96 -18.43
C ALA A 46 -8.78 -19.13 -19.93
N TYR A 47 -8.82 -18.03 -20.70
CA TYR A 47 -8.43 -18.03 -22.11
C TYR A 47 -6.95 -18.41 -22.29
N LEU A 48 -6.06 -17.87 -21.45
CA LEU A 48 -4.63 -18.18 -21.49
C LEU A 48 -4.34 -19.65 -21.11
N LEU A 49 -5.08 -20.19 -20.14
CA LEU A 49 -4.99 -21.58 -19.68
C LEU A 49 -5.68 -22.61 -20.58
N ASN A 50 -6.55 -22.19 -21.49
CA ASN A 50 -7.24 -23.10 -22.40
C ASN A 50 -6.25 -23.86 -23.32
N LYS A 51 -5.19 -23.19 -23.80
CA LYS A 51 -4.16 -23.82 -24.64
C LYS A 51 -3.41 -24.96 -23.92
N PRO A 52 -2.82 -24.75 -22.72
CA PRO A 52 -2.15 -25.83 -21.99
C PRO A 52 -3.15 -26.92 -21.57
N ALA A 53 -4.38 -26.57 -21.17
CA ALA A 53 -5.41 -27.55 -20.82
C ALA A 53 -5.77 -28.50 -21.99
N LYS A 54 -5.84 -27.97 -23.22
CA LYS A 54 -6.11 -28.79 -24.41
C LYS A 54 -4.94 -29.74 -24.73
N SER A 55 -3.70 -29.26 -24.64
CA SER A 55 -2.50 -30.09 -24.81
C SER A 55 -2.42 -31.20 -23.76
N LEU A 56 -2.78 -30.88 -22.52
CA LEU A 56 -2.78 -31.83 -21.41
C LEU A 56 -3.87 -32.89 -21.57
N SER A 57 -5.07 -32.50 -22.03
CA SER A 57 -6.19 -33.42 -22.30
C SER A 57 -5.86 -34.41 -23.44
N GLN A 58 -5.16 -33.96 -24.48
CA GLN A 58 -4.69 -34.84 -25.55
C GLN A 58 -3.64 -35.84 -25.05
N SER A 59 -2.78 -35.44 -24.11
CA SER A 59 -1.74 -36.31 -23.54
C SER A 59 -2.28 -37.32 -22.52
N THR A 60 -3.27 -36.93 -21.72
CA THR A 60 -3.87 -37.80 -20.67
C THR A 60 -5.09 -38.60 -21.13
N LYS A 61 -5.59 -38.37 -22.36
CA LYS A 61 -6.82 -38.98 -22.92
C LYS A 61 -8.07 -38.79 -22.05
N LEU A 62 -8.05 -37.82 -21.14
CA LEU A 62 -9.17 -37.47 -20.27
C LEU A 62 -10.10 -36.46 -20.95
N PRO A 63 -11.40 -36.46 -20.61
CA PRO A 63 -12.35 -35.51 -21.16
C PRO A 63 -11.94 -34.06 -20.83
N HIS A 64 -11.88 -33.22 -21.86
CA HIS A 64 -11.39 -31.85 -21.79
C HIS A 64 -12.05 -31.01 -20.67
N LYS A 65 -13.33 -31.26 -20.38
CA LYS A 65 -14.09 -30.54 -19.34
C LYS A 65 -13.51 -30.75 -17.93
N LEU A 66 -13.10 -31.98 -17.61
CA LEU A 66 -12.45 -32.29 -16.32
C LEU A 66 -11.03 -31.75 -16.28
N VAL A 67 -10.25 -31.95 -17.36
CA VAL A 67 -8.86 -31.48 -17.43
C VAL A 67 -8.76 -29.97 -17.33
N SER A 68 -9.65 -29.23 -17.99
CA SER A 68 -9.69 -27.77 -17.93
C SER A 68 -10.02 -27.26 -16.53
N PHE A 69 -10.99 -27.89 -15.84
CA PHE A 69 -11.34 -27.51 -14.47
C PHE A 69 -10.16 -27.72 -13.52
N PHE A 70 -9.54 -28.91 -13.53
CA PHE A 70 -8.39 -29.21 -12.67
C PHE A 70 -7.16 -28.36 -13.01
N THR A 71 -6.91 -28.07 -14.29
CA THR A 71 -5.79 -27.23 -14.73
C THR A 71 -5.92 -25.81 -14.17
N VAL A 72 -7.13 -25.23 -14.26
CA VAL A 72 -7.40 -23.90 -13.71
C VAL A 72 -7.30 -23.90 -12.19
N LEU A 73 -7.85 -24.92 -11.52
CA LEU A 73 -7.76 -25.06 -10.07
C LEU A 73 -6.31 -25.15 -9.57
N ILE A 74 -5.51 -26.05 -10.18
CA ILE A 74 -4.09 -26.21 -9.84
C ILE A 74 -3.35 -24.90 -10.10
N PHE A 75 -3.61 -24.22 -11.22
CA PHE A 75 -2.98 -22.94 -11.51
C PHE A 75 -3.26 -21.90 -10.42
N TYR A 76 -4.52 -21.71 -10.02
CA TYR A 76 -4.85 -20.76 -8.96
C TYR A 76 -4.23 -21.15 -7.62
N CYS A 77 -4.20 -22.44 -7.26
CA CYS A 77 -3.51 -22.90 -6.07
C CYS A 77 -2.01 -22.61 -6.14
N THR A 78 -1.34 -22.93 -7.25
CA THR A 78 0.10 -22.69 -7.43
C THR A 78 0.42 -21.20 -7.38
N VAL A 79 -0.35 -20.35 -8.08
CA VAL A 79 -0.16 -18.90 -8.04
C VAL A 79 -0.39 -18.36 -6.63
N GLY A 80 -1.47 -18.78 -5.95
CA GLY A 80 -1.76 -18.36 -4.58
C GLY A 80 -0.64 -18.72 -3.60
N VAL A 81 -0.08 -19.92 -3.71
CA VAL A 81 1.09 -20.36 -2.92
C VAL A 81 2.32 -19.52 -3.28
N LEU A 82 2.62 -19.32 -4.57
CA LEU A 82 3.77 -18.52 -5.01
C LEU A 82 3.70 -17.09 -4.47
N VAL A 83 2.55 -16.44 -4.62
CA VAL A 83 2.31 -15.07 -4.16
C VAL A 83 2.41 -15.01 -2.63
N SER A 84 1.87 -15.98 -1.91
CA SER A 84 2.01 -16.04 -0.45
C SER A 84 3.47 -16.18 -0.03
N PHE A 85 4.23 -17.04 -0.71
CA PHE A 85 5.64 -17.27 -0.41
C PHE A 85 6.49 -16.01 -0.68
N ILE A 86 6.21 -15.32 -1.79
CA ILE A 86 6.88 -14.05 -2.12
C ILE A 86 6.49 -12.96 -1.13
N GLY A 87 5.21 -12.87 -0.76
CA GLY A 87 4.68 -11.89 0.18
C GLY A 87 5.34 -12.04 1.55
N ILE A 88 5.36 -13.25 2.11
CA ILE A 88 5.98 -13.53 3.42
C ILE A 88 7.47 -13.15 3.39
N ARG A 89 8.21 -13.52 2.33
CA ARG A 89 9.63 -13.15 2.21
C ARG A 89 9.83 -11.64 2.12
N PHE A 90 8.97 -10.95 1.39
CA PHE A 90 9.05 -9.51 1.21
C PHE A 90 8.73 -8.76 2.51
N ILE A 91 7.60 -9.08 3.14
CA ILE A 91 7.21 -8.51 4.45
C ILE A 91 8.29 -8.78 5.50
N SER A 92 8.80 -10.02 5.58
CA SER A 92 9.86 -10.37 6.54
C SER A 92 11.13 -9.54 6.36
N ARG A 93 11.54 -9.26 5.11
CA ARG A 93 12.70 -8.42 4.82
C ARG A 93 12.47 -6.97 5.24
N ILE A 94 11.30 -6.42 4.94
CA ILE A 94 10.94 -5.06 5.33
C ILE A 94 10.88 -4.96 6.86
N ALA A 95 10.20 -5.88 7.53
CA ALA A 95 10.10 -5.92 8.98
C ALA A 95 11.48 -5.94 9.63
N LYS A 96 12.43 -6.73 9.09
CA LYS A 96 13.82 -6.74 9.56
C LYS A 96 14.50 -5.38 9.42
N ILE A 97 14.37 -4.73 8.26
CA ILE A 97 14.94 -3.39 8.04
C ILE A 97 14.35 -2.38 9.03
N VAL A 98 13.02 -2.35 9.15
CA VAL A 98 12.31 -1.45 10.06
C VAL A 98 12.75 -1.67 11.51
N SER A 99 12.87 -2.93 11.95
CA SER A 99 13.28 -3.28 13.31
C SER A 99 14.70 -2.82 13.67
N ILE A 100 15.55 -2.58 12.68
CA ILE A 100 16.93 -2.13 12.87
C ILE A 100 17.00 -0.59 13.01
N ILE A 101 16.00 0.15 12.53
CA ILE A 101 16.01 1.63 12.55
C ILE A 101 16.22 2.20 13.96
N PRO A 102 15.49 1.77 15.01
CA PRO A 102 15.72 2.26 16.37
C PRO A 102 17.15 1.96 16.86
N SER A 103 17.67 0.78 16.50
CA SER A 103 19.02 0.38 16.91
C SER A 103 20.12 1.23 16.26
N ILE A 104 19.93 1.66 15.01
CA ILE A 104 20.87 2.56 14.31
C ILE A 104 20.82 3.95 14.96
N TYR A 105 19.62 4.42 15.31
CA TYR A 105 19.45 5.69 16.02
C TYR A 105 20.24 5.70 17.34
N GLU A 106 19.97 4.73 18.21
CA GLU A 106 20.62 4.64 19.53
C GLU A 106 22.15 4.42 19.45
N ARG A 107 22.63 3.61 18.50
CA ARG A 107 24.04 3.22 18.45
C ARG A 107 24.94 4.17 17.66
N GLN A 108 24.40 4.91 16.71
CA GLN A 108 25.20 5.71 15.78
C GLN A 108 24.79 7.18 15.79
N LEU A 109 23.49 7.47 15.72
CA LEU A 109 23.01 8.86 15.64
C LEU A 109 23.06 9.56 16.99
N VAL A 110 22.62 8.92 18.09
CA VAL A 110 22.67 9.53 19.43
C VAL A 110 24.10 9.90 19.84
N PRO A 111 25.11 9.01 19.74
CA PRO A 111 26.49 9.38 20.09
C PRO A 111 27.05 10.48 19.19
N PHE A 112 26.73 10.46 17.89
CA PHE A 112 27.17 11.52 16.96
C PHE A 112 26.57 12.88 17.32
N LEU A 113 25.28 12.91 17.66
CA LEU A 113 24.56 14.11 18.07
C LEU A 113 25.13 14.68 19.38
N ILE A 114 25.28 13.84 20.41
CA ILE A 114 25.84 14.22 21.72
C ILE A 114 27.27 14.71 21.57
N THR A 115 28.16 13.95 20.92
CA THR A 115 29.57 14.37 20.75
C THR A 115 29.74 15.64 19.92
N THR A 116 28.84 15.90 18.97
CA THR A 116 28.83 17.18 18.23
C THR A 116 28.37 18.32 19.12
N PHE A 117 27.37 18.07 19.97
CA PHE A 117 26.82 19.04 20.89
C PHE A 117 27.79 19.38 22.04
N ASP A 118 28.50 18.39 22.59
CA ASP A 118 29.54 18.58 23.61
C ASP A 118 30.61 19.58 23.16
N ARG A 119 30.99 19.57 21.86
CA ARG A 119 31.94 20.54 21.30
C ARG A 119 31.38 21.96 21.25
N VAL A 120 30.06 22.08 21.05
CA VAL A 120 29.37 23.38 21.06
C VAL A 120 29.26 23.88 22.50
N GLU A 121 28.94 23.00 23.46
CA GLU A 121 28.94 23.33 24.89
C GLU A 121 30.32 23.83 25.35
N GLU A 122 31.40 23.14 24.97
CA GLU A 122 32.78 23.54 25.34
C GLU A 122 33.15 24.94 24.80
N ALA A 123 32.71 25.27 23.58
CA ALA A 123 32.93 26.61 23.00
C ALA A 123 32.13 27.70 23.74
N ILE A 124 30.91 27.40 24.18
CA ILE A 124 30.00 28.35 24.86
C ILE A 124 30.30 28.47 26.35
N TYR A 125 30.87 27.44 26.98
CA TYR A 125 31.26 27.44 28.39
C TYR A 125 32.19 28.60 28.73
N ASN A 126 33.05 29.01 27.79
CA ASN A 126 33.96 30.15 27.94
C ASN A 126 33.25 31.52 27.91
N ILE A 127 31.95 31.56 27.57
CA ILE A 127 31.14 32.78 27.45
C ILE A 127 30.23 32.93 28.68
N ASP A 128 29.39 31.94 28.96
CA ASP A 128 28.50 31.91 30.14
C ASP A 128 28.07 30.48 30.51
N PRO A 129 28.40 29.97 31.71
CA PRO A 129 27.99 28.65 32.19
C PRO A 129 26.47 28.45 32.30
N ALA A 130 25.69 29.52 32.54
CA ALA A 130 24.24 29.40 32.70
C ALA A 130 23.54 29.02 31.39
N ILE A 131 24.09 29.43 30.24
CA ILE A 131 23.54 29.12 28.92
C ILE A 131 23.77 27.64 28.58
N VAL A 132 24.90 27.07 28.98
CA VAL A 132 25.26 25.66 28.73
C VAL A 132 24.21 24.72 29.35
N GLY A 133 23.80 24.96 30.60
CA GLY A 133 22.81 24.12 31.28
C GLY A 133 21.46 24.09 30.56
N ILE A 134 20.96 25.25 30.14
CA ILE A 134 19.67 25.37 29.42
C ILE A 134 19.75 24.68 28.05
N LEU A 135 20.87 24.87 27.33
CA LEU A 135 21.08 24.27 26.03
C LEU A 135 21.13 22.74 26.14
N SER A 136 21.83 22.22 27.16
CA SER A 136 21.98 20.80 27.42
C SER A 136 20.66 20.11 27.71
N GLU A 137 19.82 20.68 28.58
CA GLU A 137 18.50 20.14 28.86
C GLU A 137 17.62 20.13 27.62
N GLY A 138 17.62 21.22 26.84
CA GLY A 138 16.85 21.31 25.59
C GLY A 138 17.31 20.29 24.55
N PHE A 139 18.62 20.11 24.37
CA PHE A 139 19.17 19.14 23.44
C PHE A 139 18.90 17.70 23.87
N ASN A 140 19.08 17.38 25.15
CA ASN A 140 18.76 16.06 25.69
C ASN A 140 17.26 15.74 25.54
N GLN A 141 16.37 16.71 25.76
CA GLN A 141 14.94 16.55 25.52
C GLN A 141 14.64 16.31 24.03
N PHE A 142 15.30 17.02 23.14
CA PHE A 142 15.18 16.83 21.69
C PHE A 142 15.61 15.43 21.25
N VAL A 143 16.78 14.96 21.68
CA VAL A 143 17.29 13.61 21.38
C VAL A 143 16.36 12.52 21.94
N ARG A 144 15.81 12.72 23.15
CA ARG A 144 14.83 11.79 23.73
C ARG A 144 13.52 11.75 22.92
N SER A 145 12.97 12.91 22.58
CA SER A 145 11.75 13.01 21.77
C SER A 145 11.92 12.37 20.40
N LEU A 146 13.05 12.61 19.72
CA LEU A 146 13.36 11.95 18.46
C LEU A 146 13.45 10.43 18.60
N GLY A 147 14.09 9.93 19.65
CA GLY A 147 14.18 8.50 19.93
C GLY A 147 12.81 7.86 20.15
N GLU A 148 11.93 8.52 20.90
CA GLU A 148 10.56 8.08 21.12
C GLU A 148 9.76 8.05 19.81
N HIS A 149 9.85 9.09 18.98
CA HIS A 149 9.18 9.14 17.69
C HIS A 149 9.69 8.06 16.70
N ILE A 150 11.01 7.86 16.63
CA ILE A 150 11.62 6.81 15.79
C ILE A 150 11.15 5.43 16.24
N THR A 151 11.11 5.20 17.56
CA THR A 151 10.64 3.94 18.14
C THR A 151 9.17 3.73 17.85
N ASN A 152 8.32 4.71 18.12
CA ASN A 152 6.88 4.65 17.87
C ASN A 152 6.56 4.46 16.37
N PHE A 153 7.29 5.14 15.48
CA PHE A 153 7.15 4.96 14.04
C PHE A 153 7.55 3.54 13.60
N SER A 154 8.69 3.03 14.09
CA SER A 154 9.11 1.66 13.83
C SER A 154 8.07 0.65 14.32
N LEU A 155 7.55 0.81 15.53
CA LEU A 155 6.49 -0.05 16.08
C LEU A 155 5.19 0.04 15.28
N ALA A 156 4.78 1.23 14.85
CA ALA A 156 3.59 1.42 14.01
C ALA A 156 3.74 0.74 12.65
N LEU A 157 4.92 0.83 12.02
CA LEU A 157 5.21 0.13 10.78
C LEU A 157 5.20 -1.39 10.98
N LEU A 158 5.83 -1.90 12.04
CA LEU A 158 5.81 -3.34 12.37
C LEU A 158 4.39 -3.84 12.65
N ALA A 159 3.57 -3.06 13.34
CA ALA A 159 2.16 -3.37 13.61
C ALA A 159 1.35 -3.38 12.31
N SER A 160 1.56 -2.42 11.41
CA SER A 160 0.92 -2.40 10.09
C SER A 160 1.29 -3.62 9.26
N LEU A 161 2.58 -3.97 9.18
CA LEU A 161 3.05 -5.17 8.48
C LEU A 161 2.49 -6.46 9.10
N SER A 162 2.40 -6.52 10.42
CA SER A 162 1.82 -7.66 11.14
C SER A 162 0.31 -7.78 10.90
N ASN A 163 -0.41 -6.65 10.84
CA ASN A 163 -1.82 -6.61 10.50
C ASN A 163 -2.09 -7.03 9.05
N LEU A 164 -1.21 -6.65 8.11
CA LEU A 164 -1.29 -7.14 6.73
C LEU A 164 -1.09 -8.65 6.68
N ALA A 165 -0.10 -9.18 7.40
CA ALA A 165 0.15 -10.62 7.48
C ALA A 165 -0.99 -11.40 8.15
N SER A 166 -1.60 -10.86 9.21
CA SER A 166 -2.69 -11.50 9.95
C SER A 166 -4.07 -11.34 9.30
N SER A 167 -4.24 -10.33 8.44
CA SER A 167 -5.49 -10.13 7.68
C SER A 167 -5.72 -11.20 6.60
N LEU A 168 -4.68 -11.91 6.17
CA LEU A 168 -4.76 -12.99 5.19
C LEU A 168 -5.74 -14.10 5.63
N PRO A 169 -5.58 -14.75 6.80
CA PRO A 169 -6.59 -15.67 7.33
C PRO A 169 -7.96 -15.01 7.55
N GLY A 170 -7.99 -13.77 8.06
CA GLY A 170 -9.23 -13.06 8.39
C GLY A 170 -10.10 -12.74 7.17
N PHE A 171 -9.50 -12.54 6.00
CA PHE A 171 -10.22 -12.36 4.73
C PHE A 171 -10.93 -13.65 4.28
N PHE A 172 -10.35 -14.83 4.55
CA PHE A 172 -10.99 -16.12 4.26
C PHE A 172 -12.10 -16.48 5.26
N ILE A 173 -12.04 -15.97 6.50
CA ILE A 173 -13.06 -16.24 7.52
C ILE A 173 -14.27 -15.29 7.38
N ARG A 174 -14.08 -14.10 6.81
CA ARG A 174 -15.14 -13.09 6.62
C ARG A 174 -15.84 -13.16 5.25
N LEU A 175 -15.41 -14.06 4.37
CA LEU A 175 -16.04 -14.33 3.07
C LEU A 175 -16.98 -15.54 3.17
#